data_AF-A0A3D4B9B3-F1
#
_entry.id   AF-A0A3D4B9B3-F1
#
_cell.length_a   1.000
_cell.length_b   1.000
_cell.length_c   1.000
_cell.angle_alpha   90.00
_cell.angle_beta   90.00
_cell.angle_gamma   90.00
#
_symmetry.space_group_name_H-M   'P 1'
#
loop_
_entity.id
_entity.type
_entity.pdbx_description
1 polymer ?
#
loop_
_entity_poly.entity_id
_entity_poly.type
_entity_poly.pdbx_seq_one_letter_code
_entity_poly.pdbx_strand_id
1 'polypeptide(L)'
;DDDIIELYIAPNGENGDTYFFCTNPLGVRGDALVGSGLSIFNQDWDTNWQSYATRHSMGWSVEIVLPFKAFRFNPGERQDWSFNVGRFVQRTRAAAFWVPVSRADGFAGTVEYSKGGRIVGLEGIKPGRALELLPYTVMGSIGNRGATQRGEAINFDLRRDFGLDLKWGITSNITADATLNPDFAQ
;
A
#
# COMPACT_ATOMS: atom_id res chain seq x y z
N ASP A 1 -5.93 21.91 4.66
CA ASP A 1 -7.21 22.58 4.97
C ASP A 1 -8.46 21.80 4.58
N ASP A 2 -8.35 20.73 3.78
CA ASP A 2 -9.53 19.95 3.41
C ASP A 2 -9.95 18.92 4.47
N ASP A 3 -11.25 18.62 4.49
CA ASP A 3 -11.82 17.50 5.25
C ASP A 3 -11.19 16.16 4.80
N ILE A 4 -11.02 15.23 5.73
CA ILE A 4 -10.42 13.92 5.46
C ILE A 4 -11.37 12.83 5.96
N ILE A 5 -11.52 11.77 5.15
CA ILE A 5 -12.09 10.49 5.58
C ILE A 5 -10.94 9.50 5.75
N GLU A 6 -10.95 8.78 6.86
CA GLU A 6 -9.93 7.79 7.24
C GLU A 6 -10.59 6.44 7.46
N LEU A 7 -9.99 5.37 6.95
CA LEU A 7 -10.42 3.98 7.13
C LEU A 7 -9.29 3.20 7.78
N TYR A 8 -9.66 2.38 8.75
CA TYR A 8 -8.77 1.47 9.47
C TYR A 8 -9.31 0.06 9.33
N ILE A 9 -8.50 -0.86 8.80
CA ILE A 9 -8.90 -2.25 8.57
C ILE A 9 -7.82 -3.16 9.11
N ALA A 10 -8.17 -4.08 10.02
CA ALA A 10 -7.24 -5.07 10.55
C ALA A 10 -7.80 -6.49 10.31
N PRO A 11 -7.27 -7.21 9.31
CA PRO A 11 -7.76 -8.55 8.94
C PRO A 11 -7.37 -9.68 9.89
N ASN A 12 -6.22 -9.59 10.59
CA ASN A 12 -5.56 -10.74 11.23
C ASN A 12 -5.56 -10.72 12.77
N GLY A 13 -6.66 -10.32 13.41
CA GLY A 13 -6.74 -10.37 14.87
C GLY A 13 -5.83 -9.36 15.58
N GLU A 14 -5.67 -9.53 16.89
CA GLU A 14 -4.97 -8.59 17.77
C GLU A 14 -3.48 -8.41 17.47
N ASN A 15 -2.84 -9.44 16.92
CA ASN A 15 -1.42 -9.41 16.54
C ASN A 15 -1.20 -9.08 15.06
N GLY A 16 -2.26 -8.72 14.34
CA GLY A 16 -2.20 -8.38 12.91
C GLY A 16 -1.88 -6.92 12.65
N ASP A 17 -1.38 -6.64 11.45
CA ASP A 17 -1.23 -5.27 10.97
C ASP A 17 -2.59 -4.61 10.69
N THR A 18 -2.62 -3.29 10.84
CA THR A 18 -3.74 -2.44 10.46
C THR A 18 -3.40 -1.64 9.22
N TYR A 19 -4.29 -1.70 8.25
CA TYR A 19 -4.20 -0.97 6.99
C TYR A 19 -4.96 0.34 7.14
N PHE A 20 -4.27 1.44 6.90
CA PHE A 20 -4.81 2.79 6.96
C PHE A 20 -4.98 3.32 5.54
N PHE A 21 -6.15 3.91 5.26
CA PHE A 21 -6.44 4.61 4.01
C PHE A 21 -7.07 5.95 4.33
N CYS A 22 -6.70 6.99 3.60
CA CYS A 22 -7.36 8.28 3.72
C CYS A 22 -7.59 8.94 2.37
N THR A 23 -8.66 9.72 2.30
CA THR A 23 -8.97 10.54 1.13
C THR A 23 -9.72 11.80 1.50
N ASN A 24 -9.80 12.74 0.57
CA ASN A 24 -10.43 14.04 0.77
C ASN A 24 -11.42 14.36 -0.38
N PRO A 25 -12.19 15.46 -0.29
CA PRO A 25 -13.14 15.85 -1.33
C PRO A 25 -12.49 16.23 -2.68
N LEU A 26 -11.17 16.24 -2.78
CA LEU A 26 -10.40 16.47 -4.03
C LEU A 26 -9.94 15.14 -4.66
N GLY A 27 -10.21 13.99 -4.02
CA GLY A 27 -9.78 12.69 -4.49
C GLY A 27 -8.30 12.39 -4.24
N VAL A 28 -7.62 13.20 -3.41
CA VAL A 28 -6.25 12.87 -2.96
C VAL A 28 -6.33 11.59 -2.13
N ARG A 29 -5.34 10.71 -2.30
CA ARG A 29 -5.25 9.43 -1.61
C ARG A 29 -3.97 9.36 -0.81
N GLY A 30 -4.04 8.74 0.36
CA GLY A 30 -2.89 8.32 1.14
C GLY A 30 -3.18 6.99 1.81
N ASP A 31 -2.14 6.22 2.03
CA ASP A 31 -2.21 4.94 2.72
C ASP A 31 -0.99 4.74 3.62
N ALA A 32 -1.13 3.82 4.56
CA ALA A 32 -0.05 3.40 5.43
C ALA A 32 -0.33 2.00 5.98
N LEU A 33 0.74 1.31 6.35
CA LEU A 33 0.67 0.08 7.13
C LEU A 33 1.09 0.37 8.57
N VAL A 34 0.21 0.06 9.52
CA VAL A 34 0.46 0.18 10.95
C VAL A 34 0.73 -1.21 11.50
N GLY A 35 1.96 -1.45 11.94
CA GLY A 35 2.33 -2.72 12.53
C GLY A 35 1.60 -2.97 13.84
N SER A 36 1.38 -4.25 14.16
CA SER A 36 0.81 -4.69 15.43
C SER A 36 1.41 -3.94 16.64
N GLY A 37 0.55 -3.55 17.58
CA GLY A 37 0.94 -2.83 18.79
C GLY A 37 1.57 -1.46 18.56
N LEU A 38 1.28 -0.81 17.42
CA LEU A 38 1.91 0.47 17.01
C LEU A 38 3.43 0.37 16.86
N SER A 39 3.96 -0.82 16.58
CA SER A 39 5.41 -1.04 16.44
C SER A 39 6.04 -0.25 15.30
N ILE A 40 5.27 -0.01 14.22
CA ILE A 40 5.69 0.79 13.07
C ILE A 40 4.50 1.53 12.47
N PHE A 41 4.74 2.75 11.97
CA PHE A 41 3.81 3.49 11.12
C PHE A 41 4.50 3.73 9.77
N ASN A 42 4.24 2.84 8.80
CA ASN A 42 4.92 2.84 7.51
C ASN A 42 4.08 3.60 6.47
N GLN A 43 4.45 4.85 6.21
CA GLN A 43 3.87 5.70 5.16
C GLN A 43 4.42 5.40 3.76
N ASP A 44 5.53 4.66 3.66
CA ASP A 44 6.09 4.23 2.37
C ASP A 44 5.37 2.98 1.82
N TRP A 45 4.47 2.40 2.61
CA TRP A 45 3.61 1.32 2.14
C TRP A 45 2.56 1.90 1.20
N ASP A 46 2.63 1.51 -0.07
CA ASP A 46 1.74 1.94 -1.15
C ASP A 46 1.01 0.73 -1.73
N THR A 47 -0.31 0.82 -1.86
CA THR A 47 -1.11 -0.21 -2.53
C THR A 47 -2.03 0.38 -3.59
N ASN A 48 -2.44 -0.46 -4.54
CA ASN A 48 -3.39 -0.02 -5.55
C ASN A 48 -4.83 -0.10 -5.05
N TRP A 49 -5.47 1.05 -4.86
CA TRP A 49 -6.89 1.20 -4.50
C TRP A 49 -7.51 2.43 -5.17
N GLN A 50 -8.83 2.52 -5.15
CA GLN A 50 -9.57 3.59 -5.83
C GLN A 50 -10.46 4.35 -4.86
N SER A 51 -10.57 5.66 -5.07
CA SER A 51 -11.56 6.52 -4.43
C SER A 51 -12.23 7.41 -5.47
N TYR A 52 -13.53 7.66 -5.29
CA TYR A 52 -14.34 8.51 -6.15
C TYR A 52 -15.08 9.51 -5.27
N ALA A 53 -14.54 10.72 -5.17
CA ALA A 53 -15.11 11.80 -4.35
C ALA A 53 -15.98 12.72 -5.21
N THR A 54 -17.19 13.03 -4.73
CA THR A 54 -18.11 13.97 -5.40
C THR A 54 -18.58 15.04 -4.43
N ARG A 55 -18.45 16.30 -4.84
CA ARG A 55 -19.01 17.45 -4.10
C ARG A 55 -20.41 17.76 -4.60
N HIS A 56 -21.34 18.03 -3.69
CA HIS A 56 -22.74 18.32 -3.98
C HIS A 56 -23.31 19.34 -2.98
N SER A 57 -24.57 19.76 -3.15
CA SER A 57 -25.19 20.82 -2.34
C SER A 57 -25.21 20.53 -0.83
N MET A 58 -25.32 19.26 -0.44
CA MET A 58 -25.30 18.82 0.97
C MET A 58 -23.89 18.58 1.55
N GLY A 59 -22.81 18.79 0.78
CA GLY A 59 -21.44 18.53 1.21
C GLY A 59 -20.65 17.70 0.19
N TRP A 60 -20.13 16.55 0.60
CA TRP A 60 -19.43 15.64 -0.29
C TRP A 60 -19.64 14.19 0.14
N SER A 61 -19.55 13.29 -0.85
CA SER A 61 -19.57 11.84 -0.66
C SER A 61 -18.31 11.23 -1.27
N VAL A 62 -17.97 10.02 -0.82
CA VAL A 62 -16.89 9.24 -1.40
C VAL A 62 -17.24 7.77 -1.46
N GLU A 63 -16.90 7.14 -2.57
CA GLU A 63 -16.89 5.69 -2.73
C GLU A 63 -15.45 5.20 -2.76
N ILE A 64 -15.15 4.13 -2.02
CA ILE A 64 -13.79 3.58 -1.89
C ILE A 64 -13.83 2.10 -2.28
N VAL A 65 -12.92 1.70 -3.16
CA VAL A 65 -12.75 0.32 -3.60
C VAL A 65 -11.41 -0.19 -3.12
N LEU A 66 -11.45 -1.13 -2.17
CA LEU A 66 -10.29 -1.80 -1.59
C LEU A 66 -10.25 -3.24 -2.11
N PRO A 67 -9.36 -3.59 -3.04
CA PRO A 67 -9.30 -4.94 -3.55
C PRO A 67 -8.70 -5.87 -2.48
N PHE A 68 -9.18 -7.10 -2.33
CA PHE A 68 -8.67 -8.04 -1.32
C PHE A 68 -7.16 -8.28 -1.40
N LYS A 69 -6.55 -8.11 -2.58
CA LYS A 69 -5.09 -8.18 -2.77
C LYS A 69 -4.29 -7.08 -2.05
N ALA A 70 -4.93 -5.98 -1.65
CA ALA A 70 -4.32 -4.94 -0.84
C ALA A 70 -4.00 -5.43 0.58
N PHE A 71 -4.71 -6.46 1.04
CA PHE A 71 -4.59 -7.00 2.38
C PHE A 71 -3.84 -8.32 2.39
N ARG A 72 -2.89 -8.46 3.31
CA ARG A 72 -2.37 -9.77 3.71
C ARG A 72 -3.27 -10.34 4.79
N PHE A 73 -3.89 -11.48 4.52
CA PHE A 73 -4.72 -12.18 5.48
C PHE A 73 -4.68 -13.68 5.26
N ASN A 74 -4.98 -14.43 6.32
CA ASN A 74 -5.04 -15.88 6.24
C ASN A 74 -6.38 -16.30 5.60
N PRO A 75 -6.39 -17.22 4.61
CA PRO A 75 -7.64 -17.71 4.04
C PRO A 75 -8.44 -18.50 5.08
N GLY A 76 -9.75 -18.50 4.94
CA GLY A 76 -10.69 -19.15 5.86
C GLY A 76 -12.12 -19.07 5.30
N GLU A 77 -12.99 -20.01 5.70
CA GLU A 77 -14.35 -20.09 5.17
C GLU A 77 -15.18 -18.84 5.49
N ARG A 78 -15.06 -18.36 6.73
CA ARG A 78 -15.70 -17.14 7.21
C ARG A 78 -14.74 -16.37 8.11
N GLN A 79 -14.67 -15.06 7.91
CA GLN A 79 -13.78 -14.17 8.66
C GLN A 79 -14.50 -12.89 9.06
N ASP A 80 -14.07 -12.37 10.21
CA ASP A 80 -14.49 -11.07 10.69
C ASP A 80 -13.26 -10.18 10.80
N TRP A 81 -13.31 -8.99 10.20
CA TRP A 81 -12.20 -8.04 10.21
C TRP A 81 -12.52 -6.87 11.13
N SER A 82 -11.50 -6.34 11.83
CA SER A 82 -11.68 -5.06 12.54
C SER A 82 -11.82 -3.93 11.53
N PHE A 83 -12.74 -3.01 11.79
CA PHE A 83 -12.99 -1.85 10.93
C PHE A 83 -13.35 -0.62 11.75
N ASN A 84 -12.81 0.52 11.36
CA ASN A 84 -13.33 1.81 11.78
C ASN A 84 -13.24 2.82 10.64
N VAL A 85 -14.11 3.83 10.68
CA VAL A 85 -14.09 4.96 9.76
C VAL A 85 -14.15 6.25 10.57
N GLY A 86 -13.25 7.16 10.24
CA GLY A 86 -13.13 8.48 10.83
C GLY A 86 -13.38 9.58 9.81
N ARG A 87 -13.87 10.72 10.29
CA ARG A 87 -13.88 11.98 9.56
C ARG A 87 -13.14 13.03 10.37
N PHE A 88 -12.13 13.64 9.77
CA PHE A 88 -11.45 14.80 10.31
C PHE A 88 -11.87 16.06 9.55
N VAL A 89 -12.47 17.03 10.27
CA VAL A 89 -12.90 18.32 9.71
C VAL A 89 -11.85 19.36 10.07
N GLN A 90 -10.98 19.70 9.12
CA GLN A 90 -9.83 20.58 9.37
C GLN A 90 -10.25 21.96 9.88
N ARG A 91 -11.27 22.57 9.27
CA ARG A 91 -11.75 23.91 9.64
C ARG A 91 -12.22 24.04 11.10
N THR A 92 -12.69 22.95 11.72
CA THR A 92 -13.14 22.94 13.12
C THR A 92 -12.21 22.14 14.03
N ARG A 93 -11.17 21.50 13.48
CA ARG A 93 -10.31 20.52 14.18
C ARG A 93 -11.12 19.48 14.95
N ALA A 94 -12.22 19.04 14.35
CA ALA A 94 -13.11 18.05 14.96
C ALA A 94 -12.92 16.69 14.28
N ALA A 95 -12.89 15.63 15.07
CA ALA A 95 -12.89 14.26 14.60
C ALA A 95 -14.18 13.56 15.02
N ALA A 96 -14.74 12.76 14.13
CA ALA A 96 -15.85 11.87 14.43
C ALA A 96 -15.52 10.47 13.89
N PHE A 97 -15.84 9.43 14.66
CA PHE A 97 -15.57 8.04 14.31
C PHE A 97 -16.84 7.22 14.42
N TRP A 98 -16.96 6.18 13.60
CA TRP A 98 -18.08 5.24 13.69
C TRP A 98 -18.05 4.49 15.02
N VAL A 99 -16.92 3.87 15.36
CA VAL A 99 -16.66 3.39 16.72
C VAL A 99 -15.91 4.47 17.48
N PRO A 100 -16.44 4.97 18.61
CA PRO A 100 -15.83 6.06 19.36
C PRO A 100 -14.42 5.71 19.83
N VAL A 101 -13.48 6.64 19.61
CA VAL A 101 -12.11 6.53 20.10
C VAL A 101 -11.95 7.41 21.33
N SER A 102 -11.57 6.82 22.46
CA SER A 102 -11.32 7.56 23.69
C SER A 102 -10.15 8.53 23.50
N ARG A 103 -10.25 9.71 24.11
CA ARG A 103 -9.12 10.65 24.19
C ARG A 103 -7.91 10.04 24.89
N ALA A 104 -8.13 9.12 25.84
CA ALA A 104 -7.05 8.42 26.54
C ALA A 104 -6.33 7.42 25.63
N ASP A 105 -7.05 6.81 24.68
CA ASP A 105 -6.47 5.88 23.71
C ASP A 105 -5.72 6.61 22.58
N GLY A 106 -6.18 7.82 22.24
CA GLY A 106 -5.58 8.61 21.16
C GLY A 106 -5.57 7.85 19.84
N PHE A 107 -4.47 7.95 19.08
CA PHE A 107 -4.32 7.24 17.81
C PHE A 107 -4.39 5.72 17.96
N ALA A 108 -3.92 5.15 19.08
CA ALA A 108 -3.94 3.70 19.30
C ALA A 108 -5.36 3.12 19.20
N GLY A 109 -6.37 3.84 19.70
CA GLY A 109 -7.76 3.40 19.64
C GLY A 109 -8.35 3.36 18.22
N THR A 110 -7.69 3.97 17.22
CA THR A 110 -8.11 3.87 15.82
C THR A 110 -7.61 2.60 15.13
N VAL A 111 -6.48 2.05 15.57
CA VAL A 111 -5.79 0.92 14.92
C VAL A 111 -5.83 -0.36 15.73
N GLU A 112 -6.18 -0.31 17.01
CA GLU A 112 -6.23 -1.51 17.86
C GLU A 112 -7.39 -2.41 17.43
N TYR A 113 -7.08 -3.65 17.06
CA TYR A 113 -8.07 -4.62 16.57
C TYR A 113 -9.26 -4.80 17.51
N SER A 114 -9.03 -4.73 18.83
CA SER A 114 -10.02 -4.92 19.89
C SER A 114 -11.01 -3.75 20.02
N LYS A 115 -10.61 -2.54 19.58
CA LYS A 115 -11.37 -1.30 19.72
C LYS A 115 -12.13 -0.88 18.47
N GLY A 116 -11.80 -1.47 17.32
CA GLY A 116 -12.58 -1.29 16.10
C GLY A 116 -13.92 -2.04 16.12
N GLY A 117 -14.81 -1.63 15.24
CA GLY A 117 -16.02 -2.39 14.93
C GLY A 117 -15.68 -3.63 14.11
N ARG A 118 -16.69 -4.40 13.71
CA ARG A 118 -16.49 -5.65 12.94
C ARG A 118 -17.18 -5.57 11.59
N ILE A 119 -16.43 -5.83 10.53
CA ILE A 119 -17.00 -6.31 9.27
C ILE A 119 -17.16 -7.81 9.45
N VAL A 120 -18.40 -8.29 9.43
CA VAL A 120 -18.73 -9.70 9.63
C VAL A 120 -19.26 -10.32 8.35
N GLY A 121 -19.14 -11.65 8.24
CA GLY A 121 -19.72 -12.39 7.10
C GLY A 121 -18.90 -12.29 5.81
N LEU A 122 -17.58 -12.04 5.92
CA LEU A 122 -16.69 -12.17 4.78
C LEU A 122 -16.45 -13.66 4.52
N GLU A 123 -17.00 -14.16 3.42
CA GLU A 123 -16.94 -15.57 3.02
C GLU A 123 -16.36 -15.70 1.61
N GLY A 124 -15.57 -16.75 1.36
CA GLY A 124 -15.00 -17.02 0.03
C GLY A 124 -13.97 -16.00 -0.48
N ILE A 125 -13.53 -15.05 0.35
CA ILE A 125 -12.50 -14.07 0.01
C ILE A 125 -11.12 -14.74 -0.05
N LYS A 126 -10.27 -14.30 -0.97
CA LYS A 126 -8.93 -14.86 -1.17
C LYS A 126 -7.89 -13.75 -1.05
N PRO A 127 -6.77 -14.00 -0.34
CA PRO A 127 -5.67 -13.06 -0.35
C PRO A 127 -5.14 -12.90 -1.77
N GLY A 128 -4.55 -11.74 -2.05
CA GLY A 128 -3.93 -11.47 -3.35
C GLY A 128 -2.95 -12.58 -3.70
N ARG A 129 -2.99 -13.06 -4.96
CA ARG A 129 -1.95 -13.95 -5.48
C ARG A 129 -0.66 -13.14 -5.53
N ALA A 130 0.30 -13.55 -4.74
CA ALA A 130 1.63 -12.97 -4.75
C ALA A 130 2.44 -13.59 -5.89
N LEU A 131 2.00 -13.46 -7.14
CA LEU A 131 2.85 -13.80 -8.30
C LEU A 131 3.01 -12.52 -9.10
N GLU A 132 4.20 -11.94 -9.02
CA GLU A 132 4.56 -10.71 -9.72
C GLU A 132 5.70 -10.99 -10.69
N LEU A 133 5.53 -10.57 -11.93
CA LEU A 133 6.49 -10.72 -13.03
C LEU A 133 6.87 -9.32 -13.51
N LEU A 134 8.13 -8.94 -13.29
CA LEU A 134 8.66 -7.60 -13.57
C LEU A 134 9.75 -7.70 -14.65
N PRO A 135 9.41 -7.58 -15.94
CA PRO A 135 10.41 -7.50 -16.99
C PRO A 135 11.07 -6.12 -16.99
N TYR A 136 12.40 -6.07 -17.16
CA TYR A 136 13.13 -4.82 -17.30
C TYR A 136 14.12 -4.86 -18.47
N THR A 137 14.43 -3.70 -19.01
CA THR A 137 15.46 -3.52 -20.03
C THR A 137 16.36 -2.35 -19.67
N VAL A 138 17.66 -2.55 -19.83
CA VAL A 138 18.68 -1.52 -19.60
C VAL A 138 19.31 -1.18 -20.94
N MET A 139 19.34 0.11 -21.27
CA MET A 139 20.05 0.64 -22.44
C MET A 139 21.08 1.65 -21.99
N GLY A 140 22.35 1.44 -22.37
CA GLY A 140 23.45 2.34 -22.05
C GLY A 140 24.48 2.38 -23.17
N SER A 141 25.27 3.45 -23.22
CA SER A 141 26.42 3.56 -24.11
C SER A 141 27.69 3.64 -23.29
N ILE A 142 28.59 2.67 -23.45
CA ILE A 142 29.92 2.72 -22.81
C ILE A 142 30.88 3.30 -23.84
N GLY A 143 31.39 4.50 -23.57
CA GLY A 143 32.44 5.12 -24.37
C GLY A 143 33.80 4.68 -23.84
N ASN A 144 34.57 3.94 -24.62
CA ASN A 144 35.91 3.54 -24.23
C ASN A 144 36.87 4.73 -24.37
N ARG A 145 37.39 5.27 -23.25
CA ARG A 145 38.35 6.40 -23.26
C ARG A 145 39.78 5.95 -23.57
N GLY A 146 39.95 5.16 -24.64
CA GLY A 146 41.26 4.72 -25.15
C GLY A 146 41.91 5.67 -26.16
N ALA A 147 41.19 6.69 -26.65
CA ALA A 147 41.70 7.63 -27.66
C ALA A 147 42.60 8.70 -27.02
N THR A 148 43.87 8.37 -26.81
CA THR A 148 44.91 9.34 -26.36
C THR A 148 45.61 10.05 -27.53
N GLN A 149 45.22 9.80 -28.79
CA GLN A 149 45.72 10.53 -29.96
C GLN A 149 44.63 11.31 -30.68
N ARG A 150 45.00 12.53 -31.10
CA ARG A 150 44.13 13.54 -31.70
C ARG A 150 43.58 13.03 -33.05
N GLY A 151 42.37 12.47 -33.07
CA GLY A 151 41.66 12.08 -34.29
C GLY A 151 40.91 10.74 -34.27
N GLU A 152 41.01 9.92 -33.22
CA GLU A 152 40.26 8.67 -33.16
C GLU A 152 38.78 8.89 -32.79
N ALA A 153 37.87 8.26 -33.54
CA ALA A 153 36.44 8.29 -33.27
C ALA A 153 36.13 7.53 -31.97
N ILE A 154 35.33 8.14 -31.09
CA ILE A 154 34.82 7.46 -29.90
C ILE A 154 33.81 6.41 -30.39
N ASN A 155 34.18 5.13 -30.30
CA ASN A 155 33.22 4.05 -30.51
C ASN A 155 32.32 3.96 -29.27
N PHE A 156 31.02 4.15 -29.50
CA PHE A 156 30.00 3.93 -28.49
C PHE A 156 29.45 2.53 -28.69
N ASP A 157 29.82 1.62 -27.80
CA ASP A 157 29.17 0.32 -27.76
C ASP A 157 27.82 0.46 -27.05
N LEU A 158 26.77 0.12 -27.77
CA LEU A 158 25.40 0.14 -27.26
C LEU A 158 25.16 -1.14 -26.46
N ARG A 159 25.18 -1.03 -25.14
CA ARG A 159 24.82 -2.12 -24.22
C ARG A 159 23.30 -2.19 -24.10
N ARG A 160 22.73 -3.37 -24.37
CA ARG A 160 21.31 -3.68 -24.23
C ARG A 160 21.18 -4.94 -23.42
N ASP A 161 20.69 -4.81 -22.20
CA ASP A 161 20.41 -5.94 -21.33
C ASP A 161 18.89 -6.08 -21.12
N PHE A 162 18.47 -7.33 -20.97
CA PHE A 162 17.10 -7.68 -20.61
C PHE A 162 17.16 -8.56 -19.37
N GLY A 163 16.32 -8.26 -18.39
CA GLY A 163 16.18 -9.06 -17.18
C GLY A 163 14.71 -9.27 -16.82
N LEU A 164 14.48 -10.25 -15.96
CA LEU A 164 13.16 -10.58 -15.47
C LEU A 164 13.26 -10.91 -13.98
N ASP A 165 12.49 -10.17 -13.18
CA ASP A 165 12.29 -10.50 -11.77
C ASP A 165 10.96 -11.21 -11.58
N LEU A 166 10.99 -12.27 -10.79
CA LEU A 166 9.84 -13.05 -10.38
C LEU A 166 9.74 -13.02 -8.86
N LYS A 167 8.58 -12.59 -8.35
CA LYS A 167 8.27 -12.62 -6.93
C LYS A 167 7.08 -13.51 -6.68
N TRP A 168 7.27 -14.53 -5.85
CA TRP A 168 6.25 -15.51 -5.51
C TRP A 168 5.99 -15.61 -4.00
N GLY A 169 4.90 -15.05 -3.49
CA GLY A 169 4.41 -15.31 -2.14
C GLY A 169 3.75 -16.67 -2.04
N ILE A 170 4.49 -17.60 -1.44
CA ILE A 170 4.09 -19.00 -1.21
C ILE A 170 2.97 -19.07 -0.17
N THR A 171 3.04 -18.24 0.88
CA THR A 171 1.99 -18.05 1.88
C THR A 171 1.85 -16.56 2.22
N SER A 172 0.87 -16.18 3.05
CA SER A 172 0.72 -14.79 3.56
C SER A 172 1.98 -14.24 4.24
N ASN A 173 2.86 -15.13 4.72
CA ASN A 173 4.06 -14.79 5.49
C ASN A 173 5.37 -15.24 4.83
N ILE A 174 5.35 -15.91 3.66
CA ILE A 174 6.55 -16.43 2.99
C ILE A 174 6.57 -15.96 1.54
N THR A 175 7.66 -15.30 1.15
CA THR A 175 7.91 -14.88 -0.24
C THR A 175 9.23 -15.44 -0.75
N ALA A 176 9.22 -15.90 -2.00
CA ALA A 176 10.39 -16.32 -2.76
C ALA A 176 10.63 -15.31 -3.89
N ASP A 177 11.86 -14.81 -4.01
CA ASP A 177 12.26 -13.88 -5.05
C ASP A 177 13.30 -14.58 -5.95
N ALA A 178 13.15 -14.45 -7.27
CA ALA A 178 14.06 -15.00 -8.27
C ALA A 178 14.32 -14.00 -9.39
N THR A 179 15.58 -13.78 -9.74
CA THR A 179 16.00 -12.87 -10.82
C THR A 179 16.70 -13.65 -11.93
N LEU A 180 16.29 -13.40 -13.17
CA LEU A 180 16.97 -13.87 -14.37
C LEU A 180 17.75 -12.70 -14.99
N ASN A 181 19.05 -12.93 -15.22
CA ASN A 181 20.02 -11.97 -15.74
C ASN A 181 20.21 -10.71 -14.84
N PRO A 182 20.73 -10.88 -13.62
CA PRO A 182 20.86 -9.78 -12.66
C PRO A 182 21.94 -8.77 -13.07
N ASP A 183 21.61 -7.47 -13.05
CA ASP A 183 22.52 -6.36 -13.41
C ASP A 183 23.56 -6.02 -12.31
N PHE A 184 24.06 -7.02 -11.57
CA PHE A 184 25.11 -6.80 -10.55
C PHE A 184 26.51 -6.56 -11.13
N ALA A 185 26.64 -6.43 -12.46
CA ALA A 185 27.92 -6.18 -13.10
C ALA A 185 28.12 -4.67 -13.32
N GLN A 186 28.67 -4.01 -12.30
CA GLN A 186 29.43 -2.77 -12.47
C GLN A 186 30.81 -2.89 -11.84
#